data_AF-A0A9D9T2C8-F1
#
_entry.id   AF-A0A9D9T2C8-F1
#
_cell.length_a   1.000
_cell.length_b   1.000
_cell.length_c   1.000
_cell.angle_alpha   90.00
_cell.angle_beta   90.00
_cell.angle_gamma   90.00
#
_symmetry.space_group_name_H-M   'P 1'
#
loop_
_entity.id
_entity.type
_entity.pdbx_description
1 polymer ?
#
loop_
_entity_poly.entity_id
_entity_poly.type
_entity_poly.pdbx_seq_one_letter_code
_entity_poly.pdbx_strand_id
1 'polypeptide(L)' 'GEQSEKESDKNKDLADEMADVLFVLICLANQTGVDLTAALEKNLEKKTQRDHLRHINNEKLK' A
#
# COMPACT_ATOMS: atom_id res chain seq x y z
N GLY A 1 5.53 13.39 17.00
CA GLY A 1 4.85 14.67 17.16
C GLY A 1 3.56 14.58 16.40
N GLU A 2 2.45 14.96 17.01
CA GLU A 2 1.18 15.13 16.28
C GLU A 2 1.32 16.36 15.39
N GLN A 3 1.34 16.13 14.08
CA GLN A 3 1.24 17.20 13.11
C GLN A 3 -0.22 17.64 13.04
N SER A 4 -0.52 18.81 13.60
CA SER A 4 -1.84 19.43 13.43
C SER A 4 -2.05 19.84 11.97
N GLU A 5 -3.18 19.44 11.39
CA GLU A 5 -3.61 19.86 10.04
C GLU A 5 -3.76 21.38 9.97
N LYS A 6 -3.09 22.00 9.00
CA LYS A 6 -3.29 23.39 8.64
C LYS A 6 -4.38 23.50 7.57
N GLU A 7 -5.04 24.64 7.45
CA GLU A 7 -6.05 24.83 6.38
C GLU A 7 -5.47 24.68 4.95
N SER A 8 -4.17 24.87 4.77
CA SER A 8 -3.45 24.56 3.54
C SER A 8 -3.38 23.07 3.22
N ASP A 9 -3.60 22.20 4.21
CA ASP A 9 -3.64 20.74 4.02
C ASP A 9 -4.99 20.26 3.49
N LYS A 10 -6.04 21.11 3.51
CA LYS A 10 -7.40 20.75 3.03
C LYS A 10 -7.49 20.44 1.53
N ASN A 11 -6.47 20.80 0.76
CA ASN A 11 -6.33 20.50 -0.67
C ASN A 11 -5.05 19.70 -0.98
N LYS A 12 -4.43 19.07 0.02
CA LYS A 12 -3.36 18.12 -0.26
C LYS A 12 -3.94 16.97 -1.06
N ASP A 13 -3.43 16.79 -2.26
CA ASP A 13 -3.80 15.66 -3.08
C ASP A 13 -3.32 14.40 -2.35
N LEU A 14 -4.27 13.64 -1.81
CA LEU A 14 -3.98 12.38 -1.14
C LEU A 14 -3.16 11.46 -2.06
N ALA A 15 -3.32 11.59 -3.38
CA ALA A 15 -2.51 10.89 -4.36
C ALA A 15 -1.03 11.27 -4.27
N ASP A 16 -0.69 12.54 -4.07
CA ASP A 16 0.70 13.01 -3.95
C ASP A 16 1.35 12.45 -2.68
N GLU A 17 0.66 12.51 -1.54
CA GLU A 17 1.19 11.95 -0.28
C GLU A 17 1.34 10.41 -0.37
N MET A 18 0.44 9.72 -1.08
CA MET A 18 0.59 8.29 -1.37
C MET A 18 1.79 8.00 -2.30
N ALA A 19 2.05 8.88 -3.26
CA ALA A 19 3.22 8.78 -4.14
C ALA A 19 4.52 8.98 -3.35
N ASP A 20 4.56 9.92 -2.40
CA ASP A 20 5.71 10.15 -1.53
C ASP A 20 6.01 8.93 -0.65
N VAL A 21 4.99 8.30 -0.06
CA VAL A 21 5.15 7.07 0.71
C VAL A 21 5.70 5.93 -0.17
N LEU A 22 5.19 5.79 -1.39
CA LEU A 22 5.68 4.79 -2.34
C LEU A 22 7.14 5.05 -2.72
N PHE A 23 7.50 6.31 -2.96
CA PHE A 23 8.86 6.70 -3.30
C PHE A 23 9.85 6.36 -2.18
N VAL A 24 9.52 6.71 -0.93
CA VAL A 24 10.34 6.36 0.24
C VAL A 24 10.50 4.83 0.36
N LEU A 25 9.44 4.06 0.13
CA LEU A 25 9.50 2.59 0.16
C LEU A 25 10.46 2.04 -0.91
N ILE A 26 10.43 2.60 -2.13
CA ILE A 26 11.36 2.23 -3.21
C ILE A 26 12.80 2.55 -2.82
N CYS A 27 13.06 3.73 -2.25
CA CYS A 27 14.38 4.10 -1.76
C CYS A 27 14.92 3.13 -0.69
N LEU A 28 14.08 2.73 0.25
CA LEU A 28 14.44 1.76 1.29
C LEU A 28 14.76 0.39 0.69
N ALA A 29 13.97 -0.07 -0.28
CA ALA A 29 14.24 -1.33 -0.98
C ALA A 29 15.60 -1.30 -1.71
N ASN A 30 15.88 -0.20 -2.42
CA ASN A 30 17.17 0.00 -3.10
C ASN A 30 18.35 0.03 -2.12
N GLN A 31 18.21 0.72 -0.98
CA GLN A 31 19.26 0.81 0.03
C GLN A 31 19.55 -0.54 0.71
N THR A 32 18.52 -1.37 0.88
CA THR A 32 18.62 -2.66 1.58
C THR A 32 18.88 -3.85 0.65
N GLY A 33 18.92 -3.62 -0.67
CA GLY A 33 19.09 -4.68 -1.67
C GLY A 33 17.87 -5.59 -1.82
N VAL A 34 16.68 -5.11 -1.44
CA VAL A 34 15.43 -5.86 -1.60
C VAL A 34 14.92 -5.70 -3.03
N ASP A 35 14.73 -6.83 -3.73
CA ASP A 35 13.98 -6.85 -4.98
C ASP A 35 12.48 -6.69 -4.68
N LEU A 36 12.02 -5.43 -4.76
CA LEU A 36 10.63 -5.08 -4.44
C LEU A 36 9.64 -5.71 -5.43
N THR A 37 10.04 -5.94 -6.68
CA THR A 37 9.19 -6.55 -7.72
C THR A 37 8.92 -8.01 -7.35
N ALA A 38 9.97 -8.80 -7.13
CA ALA A 38 9.82 -10.21 -6.76
C ALA A 38 9.07 -10.37 -5.41
N ALA A 39 9.34 -9.48 -4.45
CA ALA A 39 8.63 -9.47 -3.17
C ALA A 39 7.14 -9.16 -3.32
N LEU A 40 6.77 -8.21 -4.18
CA LEU A 40 5.39 -7.84 -4.46
C LEU A 40 4.64 -8.99 -5.17
N GLU A 41 5.23 -9.58 -6.21
CA GLU A 41 4.65 -10.71 -6.93
C GLU A 41 4.30 -11.87 -5.99
N LYS A 42 5.27 -12.32 -5.19
CA LYS A 42 5.05 -13.38 -4.20
C LYS A 42 3.98 -13.04 -3.17
N ASN A 43 3.89 -11.75 -2.78
CA ASN A 43 2.86 -11.29 -1.85
C ASN A 43 1.46 -11.36 -2.47
N LEU A 44 1.32 -10.97 -3.73
CA LEU A 44 0.06 -11.03 -4.47
C LEU A 44 -0.38 -12.47 -4.70
N GLU A 45 0.53 -13.37 -5.06
CA GLU A 45 0.22 -14.81 -5.17
C GLU A 45 -0.30 -15.37 -3.85
N LYS A 46 0.42 -15.12 -2.74
CA LYS A 46 0.01 -15.57 -1.41
C LYS A 46 -1.36 -15.03 -1.01
N LYS A 47 -1.63 -13.75 -1.27
CA LYS A 47 -2.94 -13.12 -0.97
C LYS A 47 -4.04 -13.69 -1.84
N THR A 48 -3.78 -13.89 -3.13
CA THR A 48 -4.73 -14.52 -4.07
C THR A 48 -5.13 -15.90 -3.58
N GLN A 49 -4.17 -16.74 -3.18
CA GLN A 49 -4.46 -18.07 -2.64
C GLN A 49 -5.24 -18.00 -1.33
N ARG A 50 -4.84 -17.14 -0.39
CA ARG A 50 -5.53 -16.96 0.89
C ARG A 50 -6.97 -16.50 0.71
N ASP A 51 -7.19 -15.55 -0.21
CA ASP A 51 -8.46 -14.85 -0.37
C ASP A 51 -9.34 -15.42 -1.49
N HIS A 52 -8.97 -16.55 -2.10
CA HIS A 52 -9.67 -17.08 -3.29
C HIS A 52 -11.17 -17.33 -3.08
N LEU A 53 -11.60 -17.66 -1.85
CA LEU A 53 -13.02 -17.80 -1.50
C LEU A 53 -13.55 -16.64 -0.65
N ARG A 54 -12.74 -15.64 -0.33
CA ARG A 54 -13.11 -14.60 0.64
C ARG A 54 -14.33 -13.81 0.19
N HIS A 55 -14.47 -13.55 -1.11
CA HIS A 55 -15.63 -12.85 -1.66
C HIS A 55 -16.83 -13.79 -1.88
N ILE A 56 -16.59 -15.05 -2.27
CA ILE A 56 -17.62 -16.06 -2.50
C ILE A 56 -18.33 -16.45 -1.19
N ASN A 57 -17.57 -16.54 -0.09
CA ASN A 57 -18.06 -16.97 1.21
C ASN A 57 -18.48 -15.80 2.13
N ASN A 58 -18.48 -14.56 1.65
CA ASN A 58 -18.84 -13.41 2.49
C ASN A 58 -20.35 -13.13 2.42
N GLU A 59 -21.06 -13.46 3.49
CA GLU A 59 -22.50 -13.22 3.60
C GLU A 59 -22.89 -11.74 3.53
N LYS A 60 -21.98 -10.80 3.83
CA LYS A 60 -22.22 -9.35 3.73
C LYS A 60 -22.22 -8.83 2.29
N LEU A 61 -21.76 -9.65 1.32
CA LEU A 61 -21.70 -9.31 -0.10
C LEU A 61 -22.79 -10.00 -0.92
N LYS A 62 -23.73 -10.69 -0.25
CA LYS A 62 -24.96 -11.22 -0.84
C LYS A 62 -26.09 -10.21 -0.74
#